data_AF-A0A382UNM1-F1
#
_entry.id   AF-A0A382UNM1-F1
#
_cell.length_a   1.000
_cell.length_b   1.000
_cell.length_c   1.000
_cell.angle_alpha   90.00
_cell.angle_beta   90.00
_cell.angle_gamma   90.00
#
_symmetry.space_group_name_H-M   'P 1'
#
loop_
_entity.id
_entity.type
_entity.pdbx_description
1 polymer ?
#
loop_
_entity_poly.entity_id
_entity_poly.type
_entity_poly.pdbx_seq_one_letter_code
_entity_poly.pdbx_strand_id
1 'polypeptide(L)' 'MITIKMKPNDSVERAITKLKNIVIKEGLYKELKDRRYYAKPSKKKRLKREEAARQRVKDLHKDIRAALRDEENFLQ' A
#
# COMPACT_ATOMS: atom_id res chain seq x y z
N MET A 1 -10.45 -13.58 6.31
CA MET A 1 -11.66 -12.79 6.59
C MET A 1 -11.23 -11.49 7.25
N ILE A 2 -11.44 -10.34 6.60
CA ILE A 2 -10.97 -9.04 7.12
C ILE A 2 -11.92 -8.63 8.25
N THR A 3 -11.40 -8.53 9.47
CA THR A 3 -12.17 -8.13 10.65
C THR A 3 -11.45 -7.01 11.40
N ILE A 4 -12.22 -6.11 12.02
CA ILE A 4 -11.70 -5.04 12.87
C ILE A 4 -12.26 -5.20 14.28
N LYS A 5 -11.38 -5.16 15.28
CA LYS A 5 -11.78 -5.11 16.69
C LYS A 5 -11.87 -3.64 17.12
N MET A 6 -13.03 -3.21 17.62
CA MET A 6 -13.24 -1.88 18.18
C MET A 6 -13.17 -1.94 19.71
N LYS A 7 -12.66 -0.88 20.35
CA LYS A 7 -12.73 -0.72 21.80
C LYS A 7 -14.00 0.05 22.19
N PRO A 8 -14.47 -0.06 23.45
CA PRO A 8 -15.50 0.83 23.97
C PRO A 8 -14.99 2.28 23.84
N ASN A 9 -15.83 3.17 23.31
CA ASN A 9 -15.52 4.58 23.01
C ASN A 9 -14.72 4.87 21.71
N ASP A 10 -14.48 3.89 20.84
CA ASP A 10 -13.95 4.17 19.49
C ASP A 10 -15.03 4.81 18.60
N SER A 11 -14.63 5.84 17.84
CA SER A 11 -15.52 6.44 16.84
C SER A 11 -15.69 5.53 15.62
N VAL A 12 -16.95 5.37 15.17
CA VAL A 12 -17.30 4.51 14.03
C VAL A 12 -16.55 4.92 12.75
N GLU A 13 -16.33 6.22 12.52
CA GLU A 13 -15.57 6.73 11.38
C GLU A 13 -14.11 6.29 11.37
N ARG A 14 -13.45 6.24 12.54
CA ARG A 14 -12.07 5.72 12.65
C ARG A 14 -12.03 4.24 12.31
N ALA A 15 -13.05 3.50 12.74
CA ALA A 15 -13.16 2.08 12.46
C ALA A 15 -13.32 1.80 10.96
N ILE A 16 -14.16 2.58 10.25
CA ILE A 16 -14.33 2.49 8.80
C ILE A 16 -13.03 2.81 8.06
N THR A 17 -12.33 3.87 8.48
CA THR A 17 -11.03 4.24 7.89
C THR A 17 -10.00 3.14 8.10
N LYS A 18 -9.95 2.54 9.29
CA LYS A 18 -9.06 1.43 9.60
C LYS A 18 -9.37 0.21 8.74
N LEU A 19 -10.64 -0.14 8.58
CA LEU A 19 -11.08 -1.22 7.70
C LEU A 19 -10.64 -0.95 6.26
N LYS A 20 -10.91 0.25 5.73
CA LYS A 20 -10.49 0.65 4.38
C LYS A 20 -8.98 0.50 4.19
N ASN A 21 -8.18 0.94 5.16
CA ASN A 21 -6.72 0.82 5.10
C ASN A 21 -6.26 -0.65 5.11
N ILE A 22 -6.91 -1.52 5.90
CA ILE A 22 -6.60 -2.95 5.90
C ILE A 22 -6.94 -3.58 4.55
N VAL A 23 -8.11 -3.29 3.97
CA VAL A 23 -8.50 -3.80 2.65
C VAL A 23 -7.54 -3.35 1.55
N ILE A 24 -7.07 -2.09 1.62
CA ILE A 24 -6.05 -1.57 0.70
C ILE A 24 -4.71 -2.28 0.90
N LYS A 25 -4.28 -2.47 2.15
CA LYS A 25 -3.01 -3.13 2.49
C LYS A 25 -2.98 -4.59 2.03
N GLU A 26 -4.11 -5.29 2.15
CA GLU A 26 -4.27 -6.67 1.68
C GLU A 26 -4.20 -6.76 0.14
N GLY A 27 -4.40 -5.65 -0.58
CA GLY A 27 -4.38 -5.62 -2.04
C GLY A 27 -5.62 -6.23 -2.70
N LEU A 28 -6.67 -6.52 -1.92
CA LEU A 28 -7.88 -7.22 -2.36
C LEU A 28 -8.52 -6.55 -3.60
N TYR A 29 -8.62 -5.22 -3.62
CA TYR A 29 -9.19 -4.50 -4.76
C TYR A 29 -8.39 -4.68 -6.06
N LYS A 30 -7.06 -4.74 -5.94
CA LYS A 30 -6.18 -4.93 -7.08
C LYS A 30 -6.30 -6.36 -7.61
N GLU A 31 -6.34 -7.33 -6.71
CA GLU A 31 -6.54 -8.74 -7.05
C GLU A 31 -7.88 -8.99 -7.73
N LEU A 32 -8.96 -8.38 -7.22
CA LEU A 32 -10.29 -8.41 -7.84
C LEU A 32 -10.26 -7.87 -9.27
N LYS A 33 -9.58 -6.74 -9.49
CA LYS A 33 -9.43 -6.13 -10.82
C LYS A 33 -8.62 -7.01 -11.78
N ASP A 34 -7.54 -7.60 -11.29
CA ASP A 34 -6.66 -8.46 -12.08
C ASP A 34 -7.31 -9.81 -12.43
N ARG A 35 -8.20 -10.30 -11.57
CA ARG A 35 -8.97 -11.55 -11.78
C ARG A 35 -10.25 -11.37 -12.58
N ARG A 36 -10.76 -10.14 -12.72
CA ARG A 36 -12.04 -9.86 -13.40
C ARG A 36 -12.10 -10.37 -14.85
N TYR A 37 -10.97 -10.35 -15.57
CA TYR A 37 -10.89 -10.79 -16.96
C TYR A 37 -9.60 -11.56 -17.22
N TYR A 38 -9.61 -12.46 -18.22
CA TYR A 38 -8.40 -13.14 -18.64
C TYR A 38 -7.39 -12.15 -19.25
N ALA A 39 -6.20 -12.09 -18.67
CA ALA A 39 -5.05 -11.40 -19.24
C ALA A 39 -4.00 -12.41 -19.72
N LYS A 40 -3.54 -12.23 -20.97
CA LYS A 40 -2.44 -13.03 -21.54
C LYS A 40 -1.22 -13.03 -20.62
N PRO A 41 -0.45 -14.13 -20.55
CA PRO A 41 0.71 -14.25 -19.65
C PRO A 41 1.79 -13.19 -19.93
N SER A 42 1.97 -12.76 -21.18
CA SER A 42 2.88 -11.68 -21.55
C SER A 42 2.49 -10.35 -20.92
N LYS A 43 1.19 -9.99 -20.93
CA LYS A 43 0.65 -8.77 -20.31
C LYS A 43 0.84 -8.81 -18.79
N LYS A 44 0.58 -9.96 -18.15
CA LYS A 44 0.82 -10.17 -16.71
C LYS A 44 2.30 -9.96 -16.35
N LYS A 45 3.23 -10.54 -17.12
CA LYS A 45 4.68 -10.35 -16.94
C LYS A 45 5.10 -8.89 -17.09
N ARG A 46 4.55 -8.17 -18.08
CA ARG A 46 4.84 -6.74 -18.29
C ARG A 46 4.38 -5.88 -17.12
N LEU A 47 3.13 -6.05 -16.68
CA LEU A 47 2.56 -5.30 -15.55
C LEU A 47 3.35 -5.53 -14.26
N LYS A 48 3.77 -6.77 -13.98
CA LYS A 48 4.59 -7.10 -12.80
C LYS A 48 5.93 -6.36 -12.82
N ARG A 49 6.61 -6.27 -13.98
CA ARG A 49 7.90 -5.56 -14.10
C ARG A 49 7.74 -4.05 -13.93
N GLU A 50 6.70 -3.50 -14.55
CA GLU A 50 6.41 -2.06 -14.46
C GLU A 50 6.07 -1.64 -13.03
N GLU A 51 5.24 -2.43 -12.34
CA GLU A 51 4.92 -2.18 -10.94
C GLU A 51 6.14 -2.29 -10.03
N ALA A 52 6.99 -3.30 -10.24
CA ALA A 52 8.25 -3.42 -9.49
C ALA A 52 9.18 -2.21 -9.73
N ALA A 53 9.26 -1.70 -10.96
CA ALA A 53 10.04 -0.50 -11.26
C ALA A 53 9.46 0.73 -10.53
N ARG A 54 8.14 0.92 -10.55
CA ARG A 54 7.47 2.00 -9.80
C ARG A 54 7.72 1.89 -8.30
N GLN A 55 7.71 0.67 -7.75
CA GLN A 55 7.97 0.46 -6.32
C GLN A 55 9.41 0.84 -5.95
N ARG A 56 10.41 0.39 -6.72
CA ARG A 56 11.82 0.78 -6.50
C ARG A 56 12.03 2.29 -6.49
N VAL A 57 11.39 2.99 -7.42
CA VAL A 57 11.46 4.46 -7.46
C VAL A 57 10.86 5.07 -6.19
N LYS A 58 9.72 4.57 -5.72
CA LYS A 58 9.11 5.05 -4.47
C LYS A 58 9.98 4.79 -3.25
N ASP A 59 10.59 3.61 -3.17
CA ASP A 59 11.47 3.23 -2.06
C ASP A 59 12.70 4.16 -2.03
N LEU A 60 13.33 4.42 -3.17
CA LEU A 60 14.44 5.37 -3.27
C LEU A 60 14.07 6.78 -2.77
N HIS A 61 12.93 7.32 -3.21
CA HIS A 61 12.48 8.64 -2.75
C HIS A 61 12.18 8.65 -1.25
N LYS A 62 11.70 7.53 -0.69
CA LYS A 62 11.45 7.39 0.73
C LYS A 62 12.76 7.37 1.52
N ASP A 63 13.77 6.67 1.02
CA ASP A 63 15.09 6.57 1.65
C ASP A 63 15.81 7.92 1.65
N ILE A 64 15.78 8.65 0.52
CA ILE A 64 16.32 10.01 0.44
C ILE A 64 15.64 10.93 1.47
N ARG A 65 14.30 10.85 1.56
CA ARG A 65 13.55 11.67 2.52
C ARG A 65 13.86 11.30 3.97
N ALA A 66 14.10 10.02 4.26
CA ALA A 66 14.48 9.57 5.58
C ALA A 66 15.87 10.11 5.95
N ALA A 67 16.86 9.98 5.05
CA ALA A 67 18.21 10.50 5.25
C ALA A 67 18.20 12.01 5.53
N LEU A 68 17.47 12.80 4.73
CA LEU A 68 17.34 14.24 4.95
C LEU A 68 16.73 14.58 6.33
N ARG A 69 15.73 13.81 6.77
CA ARG A 69 15.12 14.00 8.09
C ARG A 69 16.07 13.64 9.22
N ASP A 70 16.86 12.59 9.05
CA ASP A 70 17.84 12.15 10.05
C ASP A 70 18.98 13.17 10.17
N GLU A 71 19.41 13.77 9.05
CA GLU A 71 20.34 14.91 9.05
C GLU A 71 19.76 16.13 9.77
N GLU A 72 18.51 16.52 9.49
CA GLU A 72 17.85 17.63 10.18
C GLU A 72 17.71 17.39 11.70
N ASN A 73 17.36 16.17 12.12
CA ASN A 73 17.27 15.82 13.53
C ASN A 73 18.63 15.78 14.23
N PHE A 74 19.71 15.47 13.51
CA PHE A 74 21.06 15.40 14.07
C PHE A 74 21.70 16.78 14.27
N LEU A 75 21.31 17.75 13.44
CA LEU A 75 21.81 19.13 13.49
C LEU A 75 21.07 20.03 14.51
N GLN A 76 19.99 19.53 15.12
CA GLN A 76 19.14 20.23 16.09
C GLN A 76 19.47 19.81 17.53
#